data_AF-A0AAD6QYQ2-F1
#
_entry.id   AF-A0AAD6QYQ2-F1
#
_cell.length_a   1.000
_cell.length_b   1.000
_cell.length_c   1.000
_cell.angle_alpha   90.00
_cell.angle_beta   90.00
_cell.angle_gamma   90.00
#
_symmetry.space_group_name_H-M   'P 1'
#
loop_
_entity.id
_entity.type
_entity.pdbx_description
1 polymer ?
#
loop_
_entity_poly.entity_id
_entity_poly.type
_entity_poly.pdbx_seq_one_letter_code
_entity_poly.pdbx_strand_id
1 'polypeptide(L)'
;MDIIVVDEETCELVVDGTEGEIWVSSPSNCSGYLGYPSLTREIFQARLRNKVSRCFVRTGDRGIVKGEVRQSRNTPSFHRDSCSE
;
A
#
# COMPACT_ATOMS: atom_id res chain seq x y z
N MET A 1 -8.52 6.61 -2.82
CA MET A 1 -7.64 5.64 -3.50
C MET A 1 -6.28 6.29 -3.57
N ASP A 2 -5.26 5.64 -3.02
CA ASP A 2 -3.87 6.10 -3.18
C ASP A 2 -3.01 4.96 -3.74
N ILE A 3 -2.01 5.35 -4.52
CA ILE A 3 -1.03 4.47 -5.14
C ILE A 3 0.34 5.01 -4.73
N ILE A 4 1.21 4.14 -4.25
CA ILE A 4 2.57 4.48 -3.85
C ILE A 4 3.56 3.50 -4.45
N VAL A 5 4.83 3.90 -4.51
CA VAL A 5 5.93 3.01 -4.88
C VAL A 5 6.81 2.83 -3.65
N VAL A 6 7.11 1.57 -3.33
CA VAL A 6 7.71 1.15 -2.06
C VAL A 6 8.92 0.26 -2.34
N ASP A 7 9.96 0.40 -1.53
CA ASP A 7 11.09 -0.51 -1.52
C ASP A 7 10.68 -1.82 -0.84
N GLU A 8 10.81 -2.92 -1.56
CA GLU A 8 10.27 -4.22 -1.17
C GLU A 8 10.92 -4.79 0.11
N GLU A 9 12.21 -4.50 0.31
CA GLU A 9 12.98 -5.03 1.43
C GLU A 9 12.74 -4.24 2.71
N THR A 10 12.72 -2.91 2.59
CA THR A 10 12.61 -1.99 3.72
C THR A 10 11.16 -1.67 4.08
N CYS A 11 10.22 -1.85 3.15
CA CYS A 11 8.83 -1.39 3.26
C CYS A 11 8.72 0.14 3.46
N GLU A 12 9.64 0.91 2.86
CA GLU A 12 9.67 2.37 2.89
C GLU A 12 9.33 2.97 1.53
N LEU A 13 8.85 4.22 1.52
CA LEU A 13 8.59 4.94 0.27
C LEU A 13 9.89 5.18 -0.48
N VAL A 14 9.92 4.85 -1.76
CA VAL A 14 11.06 5.22 -2.61
C VAL A 14 11.03 6.70 -2.98
N VAL A 15 12.18 7.26 -3.33
CA VAL A 15 12.28 8.60 -3.89
C VAL A 15 11.59 8.66 -5.26
N ASP A 16 11.01 9.81 -5.63
CA ASP A 16 10.44 9.97 -6.97
C ASP A 16 11.51 9.73 -8.04
N GLY A 17 11.15 9.04 -9.12
CA GLY A 17 12.10 8.61 -10.14
C GLY A 17 12.86 7.31 -9.82
N THR A 18 12.78 6.80 -8.60
CA THR A 18 13.34 5.49 -8.21
C THR A 18 12.32 4.38 -8.43
N GLU A 19 12.81 3.21 -8.87
CA GLU A 19 11.99 2.01 -9.06
C GLU A 19 11.70 1.31 -7.72
N GLY A 20 10.48 0.81 -7.56
CA GLY A 20 10.06 -0.02 -6.44
C GLY A 20 8.79 -0.80 -6.77
N GLU A 21 8.22 -1.49 -5.78
CA GLU A 21 6.94 -2.19 -5.90
C GLU A 21 5.77 -1.21 -5.83
N ILE A 22 4.76 -1.39 -6.67
CA ILE A 22 3.53 -0.60 -6.66
C ILE A 22 2.60 -1.15 -5.58
N TRP A 23 2.22 -0.30 -4.61
CA TRP A 23 1.27 -0.64 -3.57
C TRP A 23 0.00 0.20 -3.69
N VAL A 24 -1.15 -0.44 -3.57
CA VAL A 24 -2.45 0.19 -3.80
C VAL A 24 -3.32 0.09 -2.55
N SER A 25 -3.96 1.19 -2.18
CA SER A 25 -5.12 1.09 -1.28
C SER A 25 -6.33 1.89 -1.75
N SER A 26 -7.42 1.14 -1.78
CA SER A 26 -8.69 1.45 -2.40
C SER A 26 -9.79 0.69 -1.66
N PRO A 27 -11.02 1.24 -1.59
CA PRO A 27 -12.18 0.50 -1.09
C PRO A 27 -12.49 -0.78 -1.89
N SER A 28 -11.96 -0.91 -3.11
CA SER A 28 -12.16 -2.08 -3.97
C SER A 28 -11.17 -3.21 -3.73
N ASN A 29 -10.21 -3.06 -2.80
CA ASN A 29 -9.27 -4.13 -2.49
C ASN A 29 -10.01 -5.34 -1.88
N CYS A 30 -9.62 -6.55 -2.26
CA CYS A 30 -10.15 -7.76 -1.64
C CYS A 30 -9.74 -7.82 -0.15
N SER A 31 -10.52 -8.54 0.65
CA SER A 31 -10.20 -8.76 2.07
C SER A 31 -9.05 -9.73 2.30
N GLY A 32 -8.72 -10.57 1.31
CA GLY A 32 -7.68 -11.58 1.43
C GLY A 32 -7.92 -12.84 0.60
N TYR A 33 -7.06 -13.83 0.87
CA TYR A 33 -7.19 -15.19 0.37
C TYR A 33 -7.99 -16.06 1.35
N LEU A 34 -8.97 -16.79 0.85
CA LEU A 34 -9.77 -17.71 1.66
C LEU A 34 -8.90 -18.84 2.22
N GLY A 35 -8.86 -18.99 3.54
CA GLY A 35 -8.11 -20.05 4.23
C GLY A 35 -6.61 -19.78 4.42
N TYR A 36 -6.11 -18.60 4.01
CA TYR A 36 -4.69 -18.24 4.13
C TYR A 36 -4.51 -16.90 4.86
N PRO A 37 -4.68 -16.85 6.19
CA PRO A 37 -4.64 -15.60 6.95
C PRO A 37 -3.24 -14.94 6.94
N SER A 38 -2.17 -15.73 7.00
CA SER A 38 -0.79 -15.19 6.96
C SER A 38 -0.50 -14.50 5.63
N LEU A 39 -0.82 -15.17 4.52
CA LEU A 39 -0.64 -14.62 3.17
C LEU A 39 -1.57 -13.42 2.92
N THR A 40 -2.79 -13.47 3.46
CA THR A 40 -3.71 -12.33 3.45
C THR A 40 -3.10 -11.11 4.12
N ARG A 41 -2.52 -11.28 5.31
CA ARG A 41 -1.89 -10.18 6.04
C ARG A 41 -0.69 -9.62 5.29
N GLU A 42 0.13 -10.49 4.72
CA GLU A 42 1.31 -10.12 3.95
C GLU A 42 0.96 -9.33 2.68
N ILE A 43 -0.03 -9.80 1.91
CA ILE A 43 -0.35 -9.23 0.59
C ILE A 43 -1.38 -8.12 0.68
N PHE A 44 -2.46 -8.28 1.44
CA PHE A 44 -3.60 -7.35 1.45
C PHE A 44 -3.60 -6.36 2.62
N GLN A 45 -2.74 -6.57 3.61
CA GLN A 45 -2.67 -5.74 4.82
C GLN A 45 -1.28 -5.15 5.04
N ALA A 46 -0.50 -4.98 3.96
CA ALA A 46 0.84 -4.42 4.03
C ALA A 46 0.83 -2.97 4.52
N ARG A 47 1.86 -2.58 5.27
CA ARG A 47 1.99 -1.24 5.86
C ARG A 47 3.39 -0.70 5.62
N LEU A 48 3.47 0.61 5.41
CA LEU A 48 4.75 1.31 5.40
C LEU A 48 5.40 1.23 6.78
N ARG A 49 6.73 1.05 6.80
CA ARG A 49 7.52 1.05 8.02
C ARG A 49 7.30 2.35 8.80
N ASN A 50 7.18 2.23 10.13
CA ASN A 50 7.02 3.35 11.07
C ASN A 50 5.78 4.24 10.85
N LYS A 51 4.76 3.74 10.12
CA LYS A 51 3.49 4.45 9.93
C LYS A 51 2.35 3.56 10.44
N VAL A 52 1.53 4.08 11.36
CA VAL A 52 0.26 3.44 11.76
C VAL A 52 -0.82 3.62 10.65
N SER A 53 -0.39 3.88 9.42
CA SER A 53 -1.25 4.31 8.32
C SER A 53 -2.11 3.17 7.77
N ARG A 54 -2.98 3.53 6.81
CA ARG A 54 -3.72 2.64 5.90
C ARG A 54 -2.94 1.38 5.49
N CYS A 55 -3.67 0.26 5.42
CA CYS A 55 -3.22 -0.98 4.81
C CYS A 55 -3.18 -0.83 3.27
N PHE A 56 -2.27 -1.55 2.61
CA PHE A 56 -2.10 -1.59 1.15
C PHE A 56 -2.08 -3.04 0.64
N VAL A 57 -2.43 -3.19 -0.64
CA VAL A 57 -2.19 -4.41 -1.40
C VAL A 57 -0.84 -4.31 -2.10
N ARG A 58 0.01 -5.32 -1.87
CA ARG A 58 1.25 -5.60 -2.61
C ARG A 58 0.87 -6.19 -3.96
N THR A 59 1.09 -5.47 -5.06
CA THR A 59 0.68 -5.99 -6.38
C THR A 59 1.71 -6.94 -6.97
N GLY A 60 2.96 -6.91 -6.49
CA GLY A 60 4.09 -7.61 -7.10
C GLY A 60 4.60 -6.97 -8.39
N ASP A 61 3.99 -5.86 -8.84
CA ASP A 61 4.42 -5.13 -10.03
C ASP A 61 5.44 -4.06 -9.68
N ARG A 62 6.43 -3.85 -10.55
CA ARG A 62 7.45 -2.79 -10.40
C ARG A 62 7.06 -1.53 -11.16
N GLY A 63 7.34 -0.37 -10.57
CA GLY A 63 7.00 0.92 -11.14
C GLY A 63 7.85 2.06 -10.63
N ILE A 64 7.67 3.23 -11.25
CA ILE A 64 8.34 4.49 -10.90
C ILE A 64 7.29 5.59 -10.88
N VAL A 65 7.33 6.46 -9.88
CA VAL A 65 6.56 7.70 -9.89
C VAL A 65 7.32 8.76 -10.69
N LYS A 66 6.69 9.32 -11.71
CA LYS A 66 7.18 10.46 -12.50
C LYS A 66 6.14 11.57 -12.52
N GLY A 67 6.56 12.81 -12.36
CA GLY A 67 5.70 13.99 -12.40
C GLY A 67 6.21 15.10 -11.47
N GLU A 68 5.72 16.32 -11.67
CA GLU A 68 6.14 17.50 -10.87
C GLU A 68 5.54 17.51 -9.45
N VAL A 69 4.41 16.81 -9.23
CA VAL A 69 3.70 16.80 -7.95
C VAL A 69 3.21 15.39 -7.62
N ARG A 70 3.58 14.88 -6.44
CA ARG A 70 2.91 13.72 -5.84
C ARG A 70 1.52 14.12 -5.36
N GLN A 71 0.49 13.57 -6.01
CA GLN A 71 -0.90 13.69 -5.56
C GLN A 71 -1.11 12.87 -4.28
N SER A 72 -0.67 13.39 -3.13
CA SER A 72 -1.09 12.86 -1.83
C SER A 72 -2.48 13.42 -1.52
N ARG A 73 -3.53 12.64 -1.77
CA ARG A 73 -4.85 13.00 -1.27
C ARG A 73 -4.86 12.73 0.23
N ASN A 74 -4.44 13.71 1.01
CA ASN A 74 -4.55 13.73 2.46
C ASN A 74 -6.01 13.97 2.90
N THR A 75 -6.96 13.27 2.27
CA THR A 75 -8.36 13.27 2.67
C THR A 75 -8.47 12.45 3.95
N PRO A 76 -9.06 12.97 5.04
CA PRO A 76 -9.39 12.17 6.20
C PRO A 76 -10.56 11.27 5.82
N SER A 77 -10.28 10.16 5.14
CA SER A 77 -11.26 9.12 4.96
C SER A 77 -11.44 8.46 6.32
N PHE A 78 -12.57 8.74 6.97
CA PHE A 78 -13.19 7.86 7.97
C PHE A 78 -13.52 6.51 7.33
N HIS A 79 -12.51 5.81 6.83
CA HIS A 79 -12.60 4.39 6.57
C HIS A 79 -12.29 3.74 7.89
N ARG A 80 -13.29 3.06 8.45
CA ARG A 80 -13.10 2.09 9.53
C ARG A 80 -11.84 1.31 9.18
N ASP A 81 -10.94 1.18 10.13
CA ASP A 81 -9.83 0.25 10.04
C ASP A 81 -10.41 -1.15 9.79
N SER A 82 -10.61 -1.50 8.51
CA SER A 82 -11.07 -2.84 8.11
C SER A 82 -9.99 -3.89 8.37
N CYS A 83 -8.80 -3.45 8.77
CA CYS A 83 -7.76 -4.26 9.40
C CYS A 83 -8.10 -4.43 10.90
N SER A 84 -9.21 -5.12 11.20
CA SER A 84 -9.41 -5.73 12.52
C SER A 84 -8.78 -7.13 12.52
N GLU A 85 -8.27 -7.54 13.68
CA GLU A 85 -7.56 -8.81 13.95
C GLU A 85 -8.22 -10.07 13.38
#